data_AF-A0A0F9E727-F1
#
_entry.id   AF-A0A0F9E727-F1
#
_cell.length_a   1.000
_cell.length_b   1.000
_cell.length_c   1.000
_cell.angle_alpha   90.00
_cell.angle_beta   90.00
_cell.angle_gamma   90.00
#
_symmetry.space_group_name_H-M   'P 1'
#
loop_
_entity.id
_entity.type
_entity.pdbx_description
1 polymer ?
#
loop_
_entity_poly.entity_id
_entity_poly.type
_entity_poly.pdbx_seq_one_letter_code
_entity_poly.pdbx_strand_id
1 'polypeptide(L)'
;MRLLKHIINSDNREYYIEKVNWPLLKAITILGNRYPEATMENVHHPNSKRLLGIREKYRQFEGNGRVRVIVMAVLRILIAKIEHSPNYRDRFSWFVEELIDSGWKPRSYNHPVNLWNEPKPYGGR
;
A
#
# COMPACT_ATOMS: atom_id res chain seq x y z
N MET A 1 10.77 33.84 -4.96
CA MET A 1 11.63 32.74 -4.43
C MET A 1 10.90 31.37 -4.40
N ARG A 2 10.15 31.00 -5.45
CA ARG A 2 9.53 29.65 -5.58
C ARG A 2 10.17 28.78 -6.67
N LEU A 3 10.82 29.38 -7.68
CA LEU A 3 11.51 28.65 -8.76
C LEU A 3 12.78 27.91 -8.30
N LEU A 4 13.66 28.57 -7.54
CA LEU A 4 14.92 27.97 -7.07
C LEU A 4 14.72 26.75 -6.15
N LYS A 5 13.68 26.75 -5.31
CA LYS A 5 13.38 25.62 -4.42
C LYS A 5 12.88 24.38 -5.19
N HIS A 6 12.26 24.58 -6.36
CA HIS A 6 11.78 23.49 -7.19
C HIS A 6 12.90 22.86 -8.02
N ILE A 7 13.87 23.68 -8.45
CA ILE A 7 15.06 23.29 -9.21
C ILE A 7 16.12 22.63 -8.31
N ILE A 8 16.38 23.17 -7.11
CA ILE A 8 17.33 22.53 -6.17
C ILE A 8 16.78 21.22 -5.60
N ASN A 9 15.44 21.08 -5.52
CA ASN A 9 14.81 19.82 -5.17
C ASN A 9 14.66 18.86 -6.36
N SER A 10 14.77 19.30 -7.63
CA SER A 10 14.57 18.40 -8.78
C SER A 10 15.72 17.41 -8.92
N ASP A 11 16.96 17.87 -8.81
CA ASP A 11 18.15 17.03 -9.05
C ASP A 11 18.32 15.99 -7.93
N ASN A 12 18.12 16.42 -6.68
CA ASN A 12 18.06 15.51 -5.54
C ASN A 12 16.88 14.54 -5.65
N ARG A 13 15.72 15.00 -6.15
CA ARG A 13 14.55 14.14 -6.34
C ARG A 13 14.79 13.08 -7.41
N GLU A 14 15.39 13.42 -8.54
CA GLU A 14 15.76 12.46 -9.58
C GLU A 14 16.77 11.44 -9.03
N TYR A 15 17.80 11.90 -8.32
CA TYR A 15 18.74 11.02 -7.62
C TYR A 15 18.02 10.02 -6.70
N TYR A 16 17.11 10.49 -5.82
CA TYR A 16 16.36 9.59 -4.93
C TYR A 16 15.42 8.66 -5.69
N ILE A 17 14.79 9.13 -6.77
CA ILE A 17 13.92 8.29 -7.61
C ILE A 17 14.74 7.15 -8.23
N GLU A 18 15.88 7.46 -8.84
CA GLU A 18 16.68 6.51 -9.61
C GLU A 18 17.54 5.60 -8.74
N LYS A 19 18.18 6.16 -7.71
CA LYS A 19 19.16 5.44 -6.90
C LYS A 19 18.56 4.77 -5.67
N VAL A 20 17.39 5.22 -5.21
CA VAL A 20 16.76 4.70 -3.98
C VAL A 20 15.41 4.06 -4.29
N ASN A 21 14.45 4.83 -4.78
CA ASN A 21 13.07 4.33 -4.94
C ASN A 21 13.01 3.20 -5.95
N TRP A 22 13.54 3.36 -7.17
CA TRP A 22 13.46 2.33 -8.20
C TRP A 22 14.07 0.98 -7.79
N PRO A 23 15.30 0.92 -7.25
CA PRO A 23 15.89 -0.31 -6.74
C PRO A 23 15.06 -0.94 -5.61
N LEU A 24 14.60 -0.14 -4.65
CA LEU A 24 13.79 -0.63 -3.53
C LEU A 24 12.46 -1.22 -4.00
N LEU A 25 11.79 -0.56 -4.95
CA LEU A 25 10.54 -1.07 -5.50
C LEU A 25 10.74 -2.44 -6.16
N LYS A 26 11.82 -2.61 -6.94
CA LYS A 26 12.18 -3.92 -7.51
C LYS A 26 12.42 -4.95 -6.42
N ALA A 27 13.20 -4.61 -5.39
CA ALA A 27 13.51 -5.52 -4.29
C ALA A 27 12.25 -5.96 -3.53
N ILE A 28 11.35 -5.03 -3.20
CA ILE A 28 10.08 -5.31 -2.52
C ILE A 28 9.19 -6.22 -3.37
N THR A 29 9.07 -5.93 -4.68
CA THR A 29 8.28 -6.77 -5.59
C THR A 29 8.86 -8.18 -5.69
N ILE A 30 10.19 -8.32 -5.85
CA ILE A 30 10.85 -9.63 -5.88
C ILE A 30 10.62 -10.39 -4.59
N LEU A 31 10.82 -9.75 -3.43
CA LEU A 31 10.63 -10.37 -2.12
C LEU A 31 9.18 -10.80 -1.90
N GLY A 32 8.22 -9.90 -2.20
CA GLY A 32 6.80 -10.20 -2.06
C GLY A 32 6.37 -11.37 -2.94
N ASN A 33 6.90 -11.47 -4.15
CA ASN A 33 6.61 -12.56 -5.07
C ASN A 33 7.21 -13.93 -4.66
N ARG A 34 8.07 -14.00 -3.63
CA ARG A 34 8.54 -15.28 -3.09
C ARG A 34 7.51 -15.96 -2.17
N TYR A 35 6.57 -15.20 -1.61
CA TYR A 35 5.52 -15.76 -0.79
C TYR A 35 4.44 -16.39 -1.67
N PRO A 36 3.87 -17.54 -1.28
CA PRO A 36 2.74 -18.12 -1.99
C PRO A 36 1.56 -17.15 -1.98
N GLU A 37 0.74 -17.23 -3.02
CA GLU A 37 -0.44 -16.39 -3.11
C GLU A 37 -1.45 -16.79 -2.03
N ALA A 38 -1.79 -15.84 -1.17
CA ALA A 38 -2.86 -16.01 -0.19
C ALA A 38 -4.23 -15.96 -0.90
N THR A 39 -5.08 -16.92 -0.58
CA THR A 39 -6.44 -17.08 -1.11
C THR A 39 -7.41 -17.33 0.04
N MET A 40 -8.71 -17.17 -0.22
CA MET A 40 -9.73 -17.35 0.82
C MET A 40 -9.78 -18.78 1.37
N GLU A 41 -9.34 -19.74 0.55
CA GLU A 41 -9.28 -21.17 0.84
C GLU A 41 -8.05 -21.54 1.68
N ASN A 42 -6.92 -20.85 1.49
CA ASN A 42 -5.65 -21.19 2.13
C ASN A 42 -5.29 -20.33 3.36
N VAL A 43 -6.06 -19.28 3.66
CA VAL A 43 -5.90 -18.50 4.90
C VAL A 43 -6.97 -18.84 5.94
N HIS A 44 -6.54 -19.09 7.17
CA HIS A 44 -7.45 -19.43 8.27
C HIS A 44 -7.79 -18.23 9.17
N HIS A 45 -6.86 -17.28 9.35
CA HIS A 45 -7.06 -16.17 10.27
C HIS A 45 -8.09 -15.16 9.74
N PRO A 46 -9.02 -14.67 10.58
CA PRO A 46 -10.03 -13.69 10.16
C PRO A 46 -9.43 -12.40 9.61
N ASN A 47 -8.33 -11.91 10.19
CA ASN A 47 -7.65 -10.69 9.72
C ASN A 47 -6.98 -10.88 8.35
N SER A 48 -6.36 -12.03 8.10
CA SER A 48 -5.86 -12.39 6.76
C SER A 48 -6.98 -12.34 5.71
N LYS A 49 -8.18 -12.86 6.04
CA LYS A 49 -9.36 -12.78 5.16
C LYS A 49 -9.82 -11.33 4.91
N ARG A 50 -9.81 -10.48 5.94
CA ARG A 50 -10.12 -9.04 5.80
C ARG A 50 -9.11 -8.35 4.89
N LEU A 51 -7.81 -8.61 5.08
CA LEU A 51 -6.74 -8.08 4.23
C LEU A 51 -6.86 -8.56 2.78
N LEU A 52 -7.28 -9.81 2.54
CA LEU A 52 -7.58 -10.28 1.18
C LEU A 52 -8.72 -9.48 0.53
N GLY A 53 -9.79 -9.18 1.30
CA GLY A 53 -10.88 -8.33 0.83
C GLY A 53 -10.42 -6.90 0.50
N ILE A 54 -9.57 -6.32 1.35
CA ILE A 54 -8.96 -5.00 1.10
C ILE A 54 -8.09 -5.03 -0.15
N ARG A 55 -7.26 -6.06 -0.29
CA ARG A 55 -6.38 -6.27 -1.44
C ARG A 55 -7.17 -6.36 -2.75
N GLU A 56 -8.28 -7.07 -2.74
CA GLU A 56 -9.14 -7.19 -3.92
C GLU A 56 -9.77 -5.84 -4.30
N LYS A 57 -10.31 -5.11 -3.32
CA LYS A 57 -10.83 -3.74 -3.55
C LYS A 57 -9.73 -2.82 -4.10
N TYR A 58 -8.54 -2.86 -3.51
CA TYR A 58 -7.40 -2.07 -3.96
C TYR A 58 -7.03 -2.42 -5.42
N ARG A 59 -6.98 -3.70 -5.77
CA ARG A 59 -6.71 -4.17 -7.14
C ARG A 59 -7.70 -3.61 -8.17
N GLN A 60 -8.97 -3.52 -7.79
CA GLN A 60 -10.06 -2.98 -8.63
C GLN A 60 -9.97 -1.47 -8.78
N PHE A 61 -9.64 -0.75 -7.70
CA PHE A 61 -9.63 0.71 -7.71
C PHE A 61 -8.31 1.30 -8.22
N GLU A 62 -7.17 0.64 -8.06
CA GLU A 62 -5.89 1.18 -8.50
C GLU A 62 -5.73 1.09 -10.03
N GLY A 63 -5.82 2.24 -10.70
CA GLY A 63 -5.59 2.39 -12.13
C GLY A 63 -4.10 2.49 -12.49
N ASN A 64 -3.22 2.85 -11.55
CA ASN A 64 -1.79 2.90 -11.81
C ASN A 64 -1.16 1.52 -11.66
N GLY A 65 -0.91 0.84 -12.78
CA GLY A 65 -0.33 -0.50 -12.81
C GLY A 65 0.98 -0.65 -12.03
N ARG A 66 1.85 0.38 -12.03
CA ARG A 66 3.13 0.33 -11.30
C ARG A 66 2.91 0.38 -9.79
N VAL A 67 2.10 1.33 -9.31
CA VAL A 67 1.77 1.43 -7.88
C VAL A 67 1.06 0.17 -7.42
N ARG A 68 0.16 -0.35 -8.27
CA ARG A 68 -0.57 -1.59 -8.01
C ARG A 68 0.35 -2.76 -7.71
N VAL A 69 1.36 -3.01 -8.54
CA VAL A 69 2.30 -4.13 -8.35
C VAL A 69 3.00 -4.06 -6.99
N ILE A 70 3.41 -2.87 -6.57
CA ILE A 70 4.15 -2.66 -5.33
C ILE A 70 3.23 -2.87 -4.12
N VAL A 71 2.07 -2.23 -4.12
CA VAL A 71 1.12 -2.34 -3.00
C VAL A 71 0.60 -3.77 -2.88
N MET A 72 0.35 -4.45 -4.00
CA MET A 72 -0.02 -5.87 -3.98
C MET A 72 1.08 -6.76 -3.39
N ALA A 73 2.36 -6.48 -3.70
CA ALA A 73 3.48 -7.18 -3.10
C ALA A 73 3.58 -6.93 -1.59
N VAL A 74 3.39 -5.69 -1.14
CA VAL A 74 3.37 -5.34 0.30
C VAL A 74 2.21 -6.02 1.02
N LEU A 75 1.00 -6.02 0.45
CA LEU A 75 -0.16 -6.71 1.03
C LEU A 75 0.08 -8.22 1.10
N ARG A 76 0.75 -8.81 0.10
CA ARG A 76 1.14 -10.23 0.15
C ARG A 76 2.12 -10.49 1.31
N ILE A 77 3.11 -9.64 1.53
CA ILE A 77 4.04 -9.76 2.66
C ILE A 77 3.30 -9.60 4.00
N LEU A 78 2.41 -8.61 4.13
CA LEU A 78 1.60 -8.40 5.33
C LEU A 78 0.79 -9.66 5.68
N ILE A 79 0.07 -10.21 4.70
CA ILE A 79 -0.73 -11.41 4.91
C ILE A 79 0.17 -12.61 5.23
N ALA A 80 1.18 -12.89 4.41
CA ALA A 80 1.98 -14.11 4.52
C ALA A 80 2.91 -14.11 5.75
N LYS A 81 3.46 -12.95 6.13
CA LYS A 81 4.48 -12.86 7.19
C LYS A 81 3.97 -12.22 8.47
N ILE A 82 3.30 -11.08 8.38
CA ILE A 82 2.92 -10.32 9.58
C ILE A 82 1.75 -11.01 10.29
N GLU A 83 0.67 -11.35 9.57
CA GLU A 83 -0.50 -12.00 10.19
C GLU A 83 -0.23 -13.43 10.71
N HIS A 84 0.65 -14.17 10.06
CA HIS A 84 0.99 -15.55 10.46
C HIS A 84 2.15 -15.64 11.47
N SER A 85 2.65 -14.52 11.95
CA SER A 85 3.68 -14.50 12.99
C SER A 85 3.17 -13.71 14.21
N PRO A 86 2.78 -14.37 15.33
CA PRO A 86 2.19 -13.68 16.48
C PRO A 86 2.99 -12.46 16.95
N ASN A 87 4.31 -12.59 17.04
CA ASN A 87 5.22 -11.52 17.46
C ASN A 87 5.25 -10.29 16.52
N TYR A 88 4.93 -10.47 15.23
CA TYR A 88 4.84 -9.35 14.28
C TYR A 88 3.42 -8.82 14.19
N ARG A 89 2.41 -9.71 14.25
CA ARG A 89 1.01 -9.35 14.27
C ARG A 89 0.69 -8.39 15.42
N ASP A 90 1.11 -8.73 16.64
CA ASP A 90 0.75 -7.95 17.82
C ASP A 90 1.41 -6.56 17.79
N ARG A 91 2.64 -6.45 17.27
CA ARG A 91 3.30 -5.15 17.01
C ARG A 91 2.62 -4.34 15.92
N PHE A 92 2.13 -4.99 14.87
CA PHE A 92 1.40 -4.32 13.80
C PHE A 92 0.02 -3.82 14.30
N SER A 93 -0.66 -4.61 15.13
CA SER A 93 -1.89 -4.19 15.81
C SER A 93 -1.65 -2.96 16.68
N TRP A 94 -0.65 -3.00 17.57
CA TRP A 94 -0.27 -1.83 18.37
C TRP A 94 0.07 -0.62 17.51
N PHE A 95 0.83 -0.79 16.42
CA PHE A 95 1.13 0.30 15.49
C PHE A 95 -0.14 0.93 14.87
N VAL A 96 -1.14 0.12 14.53
CA VAL A 96 -2.42 0.61 13.99
C VAL A 96 -3.22 1.33 15.07
N GLU A 97 -3.22 0.84 16.31
CA GLU A 97 -3.85 1.50 17.46
C GLU A 97 -3.26 2.90 17.69
N GLU A 98 -1.94 3.01 17.79
CA GLU A 98 -1.24 4.30 17.95
C GLU A 98 -1.53 5.26 16.80
N LEU A 99 -1.64 4.76 15.57
CA LEU A 99 -1.97 5.59 14.42
C LEU A 99 -3.38 6.19 14.57
N ILE A 100 -4.34 5.40 15.01
CA ILE A 100 -5.73 5.85 15.26
C ILE A 100 -5.74 6.87 16.41
N ASP A 101 -5.08 6.55 17.52
CA ASP A 101 -5.06 7.39 18.73
C ASP A 101 -4.33 8.72 18.51
N SER A 102 -3.36 8.76 17.60
CA SER A 102 -2.68 10.00 17.20
C SER A 102 -3.60 11.02 16.49
N GLY A 103 -4.84 10.64 16.17
CA GLY A 103 -5.76 11.46 15.41
C GLY A 103 -5.45 11.46 13.91
N TRP A 104 -4.69 10.46 13.42
CA TRP A 104 -4.41 10.30 11.99
C TRP A 104 -5.73 10.17 11.22
N LYS A 105 -6.04 11.18 10.41
CA LYS A 105 -7.30 11.20 9.66
C LYS A 105 -7.18 10.30 8.42
N PRO A 106 -8.06 9.29 8.26
CA PRO A 106 -8.09 8.52 7.02
C PRO A 106 -8.44 9.43 5.84
N ARG A 107 -8.20 8.95 4.61
CA ARG A 107 -8.66 9.67 3.42
C ARG A 107 -10.17 9.90 3.52
N SER A 108 -10.66 11.04 3.03
CA SER A 108 -12.10 11.29 2.98
C SER A 108 -12.78 10.22 2.14
N TYR A 109 -13.80 9.58 2.72
CA TYR A 109 -14.59 8.56 2.03
C TYR A 109 -15.13 9.15 0.73
N ASN A 110 -15.08 8.40 -0.38
CA ASN A 110 -15.59 8.84 -1.68
C ASN A 110 -14.87 10.03 -2.36
N HIS A 111 -13.68 10.39 -1.91
CA HIS A 111 -12.83 11.36 -2.60
C HIS A 111 -11.66 10.63 -3.28
N PRO A 112 -11.87 10.02 -4.46
CA PRO A 112 -10.80 9.36 -5.20
C PRO A 112 -9.72 10.37 -5.58
N VAL A 113 -8.46 9.96 -5.46
CA VAL A 113 -7.32 10.72 -5.98
C VAL A 113 -7.06 10.34 -7.44
N ASN A 114 -6.20 11.09 -8.13
CA ASN A 114 -5.86 10.80 -9.53
C ASN A 114 -5.47 9.33 -9.74
N LEU A 115 -6.08 8.67 -10.73
CA LEU A 115 -5.92 7.25 -11.09
C LEU A 115 -6.54 6.24 -10.10
N TRP A 116 -7.37 6.69 -9.16
CA TRP A 116 -8.18 5.84 -8.28
C TRP A 116 -9.61 5.70 -8.82
N ASN A 117 -9.95 4.50 -9.30
CA ASN A 117 -11.20 4.15 -9.99
C ASN A 117 -12.31 3.68 -9.03
N GLU A 118 -12.35 4.19 -7.80
CA GLU A 118 -13.45 3.88 -6.87
C GLU A 118 -14.76 4.52 -7.35
N PRO A 119 -15.91 3.83 -7.22
CA PRO A 119 -17.21 4.40 -7.54
C PRO A 119 -17.44 5.72 -6.80
N LYS A 120 -17.68 6.81 -7.55
CA LYS A 120 -18.06 8.09 -6.96
C LYS A 120 -19.50 7.99 -6.42
N PRO A 121 -19.81 8.54 -5.24
CA PRO A 121 -21.11 8.41 -4.57
C PRO A 121 -22.23 9.18 -5.27
N TYR A 122 -21.88 10.14 -6.11
CA TYR A 122 -22.80 10.91 -6.94
C TYR A 122 -22.22 10.97 -8.35
N GLY A 123 -23.07 10.77 -9.36
CA GLY A 123 -22.74 10.53 -10.77
C GLY A 123 -21.85 11.57 -11.45
N GLY A 124 -20.57 11.62 -11.07
CA GLY A 124 -19.56 12.46 -11.67
C GLY A 124 -19.02 11.83 -12.93
N ARG A 125 -19.51 12.33 -14.07
CA ARG A 125 -18.81 12.24 -15.37
C ARG A 125 -17.33 12.58 -15.22
#